data_AF-A0A7Y0S7F5-F1
#
_entry.id   AF-A0A7Y0S7F5-F1
#
_cell.length_a   1.000
_cell.length_b   1.000
_cell.length_c   1.000
_cell.angle_alpha   90.00
_cell.angle_beta   90.00
_cell.angle_gamma   90.00
#
_symmetry.space_group_name_H-M   'P 1'
#
loop_
_entity.id
_entity.type
_entity.pdbx_description
1 polymer ?
#
loop_
_entity_poly.entity_id
_entity_poly.type
_entity_poly.pdbx_seq_one_letter_code
_entity_poly.pdbx_strand_id
1 'polypeptide(L)'
;IKYSGQASQIEVSLENYVKEGQQFTIMSVSDDGPGIPDNKLVDIFDPFTRLDASRDKKLGGYGLGLAIVKESMRIMGGAVTAKNREQGGLRVTLVFKQ
;
A
#
# COMPACT_ATOMS: atom_id res chain seq x y z
N ILE A 1 -10.28 0.05 -7.61
CA ILE A 1 -8.82 0.16 -7.37
C ILE A 1 -8.12 -0.01 -8.70
N LYS A 2 -7.09 0.77 -8.99
CA LYS A 2 -6.64 1.04 -10.36
C LYS A 2 -5.91 -0.14 -11.06
N TYR A 3 -5.51 -1.13 -10.28
CA TYR A 3 -4.71 -2.28 -10.72
C TYR A 3 -5.40 -3.63 -10.50
N SER A 4 -6.67 -3.54 -10.10
CA SER A 4 -7.46 -4.65 -9.66
C SER A 4 -8.39 -4.94 -10.85
N GLY A 5 -8.19 -6.06 -11.56
CA GLY A 5 -8.94 -6.41 -12.77
C GLY A 5 -10.47 -6.44 -12.55
N GLN A 6 -11.26 -6.73 -13.58
CA GLN A 6 -12.74 -6.69 -13.53
C GLN A 6 -13.39 -7.55 -12.42
N ALA A 7 -12.65 -8.43 -11.75
CA ALA A 7 -13.10 -9.27 -10.64
C ALA A 7 -12.13 -9.29 -9.44
N SER A 8 -11.38 -8.20 -9.22
CA SER A 8 -10.41 -8.15 -8.13
C SER A 8 -11.07 -7.95 -6.77
N GLN A 9 -10.68 -8.76 -5.79
CA GLN A 9 -11.06 -8.55 -4.40
C GLN A 9 -10.08 -7.63 -3.70
N ILE A 10 -10.64 -6.68 -2.98
CA ILE A 10 -9.89 -5.76 -2.14
C ILE A 10 -10.35 -6.01 -0.71
N GLU A 11 -9.39 -6.34 0.13
CA GLU A 11 -9.61 -6.60 1.54
C GLU A 11 -9.03 -5.43 2.34
N VAL A 12 -9.84 -4.85 3.23
CA VAL A 12 -9.41 -3.83 4.16
C VAL A 12 -9.63 -4.37 5.57
N SER A 13 -8.57 -4.42 6.37
CA SER A 13 -8.64 -4.85 7.76
C SER A 13 -8.08 -3.79 8.70
N LEU A 14 -8.61 -3.81 9.94
CA LEU A 14 -8.18 -2.95 11.03
C LEU A 14 -7.95 -3.83 12.27
N GLU A 15 -6.78 -3.68 12.88
CA GLU A 15 -6.38 -4.43 14.07
C GLU A 15 -5.71 -3.49 15.06
N ASN A 16 -6.02 -3.65 16.35
CA ASN A 16 -5.35 -2.90 17.42
C ASN A 16 -4.39 -3.82 18.16
N TYR A 17 -3.22 -3.31 18.53
CA TYR A 17 -2.29 -4.05 19.37
C TYR A 17 -1.57 -3.12 20.35
N VAL A 18 -1.03 -3.72 21.41
CA VAL A 18 -0.20 -3.03 22.40
C VAL A 18 1.23 -3.56 22.27
N LYS A 19 2.20 -2.66 22.20
CA LYS A 19 3.62 -3.01 22.27
C LYS A 19 4.30 -2.08 23.27
N GLU A 20 4.99 -2.65 24.25
CA GLU A 20 5.74 -1.89 25.27
C GLU A 20 4.86 -0.85 26.01
N GLY A 21 3.59 -1.19 26.24
CA GLY A 21 2.62 -0.29 26.91
C GLY A 21 2.02 0.79 26.01
N GLN A 22 2.47 0.91 24.76
CA GLN A 22 1.93 1.84 23.76
C GLN A 22 0.87 1.15 22.89
N GLN A 23 -0.26 1.82 22.65
CA GLN A 23 -1.32 1.36 21.74
C GLN A 23 -1.02 1.75 20.31
N PHE A 24 -1.33 0.84 19.39
CA PHE A 24 -1.18 1.01 17.95
C PHE A 24 -2.43 0.49 17.22
N THR A 25 -2.74 1.12 16.10
CA THR A 25 -3.74 0.65 15.14
C THR A 25 -3.05 0.31 13.82
N ILE A 26 -3.31 -0.88 13.31
CA ILE A 26 -2.84 -1.35 12.00
C ILE A 26 -4.04 -1.31 11.05
N MET A 27 -3.88 -0.62 9.93
CA MET A 27 -4.78 -0.75 8.78
C MET A 27 -4.04 -1.48 7.67
N SER A 28 -4.63 -2.55 7.13
CA SER A 28 -4.08 -3.23 5.96
C SER A 28 -5.03 -3.13 4.79
N VAL A 29 -4.51 -2.81 3.61
CA VAL A 29 -5.23 -2.85 2.34
C VAL A 29 -4.55 -3.88 1.46
N SER A 30 -5.30 -4.90 1.06
CA SER A 30 -4.80 -6.02 0.27
C SER A 30 -5.59 -6.15 -1.03
N ASP A 31 -4.90 -6.49 -2.11
CA ASP A 31 -5.52 -6.93 -3.35
C ASP A 31 -5.12 -8.37 -3.71
N ASP A 32 -5.72 -8.90 -4.76
CA ASP A 32 -5.47 -10.21 -5.36
C ASP A 32 -4.83 -10.08 -6.76
N GLY A 33 -4.18 -8.95 -7.04
CA GLY A 33 -3.52 -8.69 -8.32
C GLY A 33 -2.24 -9.52 -8.53
N PRO A 34 -1.46 -9.22 -9.59
CA PRO A 34 -0.22 -9.95 -9.87
C PRO A 34 0.92 -9.68 -8.87
N GLY A 35 0.73 -8.74 -7.93
CA GLY A 35 1.79 -8.28 -7.03
C GLY A 35 2.80 -7.35 -7.73
N ILE A 36 3.97 -7.20 -7.11
CA ILE A 36 5.02 -6.26 -7.52
C ILE A 36 6.38 -6.97 -7.47
N PRO A 37 7.28 -6.81 -8.46
CA PRO A 37 8.65 -7.32 -8.33
C PRO A 37 9.33 -6.83 -7.05
N ASP A 38 9.99 -7.73 -6.30
CA ASP A 38 10.55 -7.39 -4.98
C ASP A 38 11.52 -6.20 -5.01
N ASN A 39 12.30 -6.08 -6.09
CA ASN A 39 13.21 -4.96 -6.31
C ASN A 39 12.50 -3.61 -6.52
N LYS A 40 11.21 -3.59 -6.85
CA LYS A 40 10.40 -2.38 -7.01
C LYS A 40 9.60 -2.05 -5.75
N LEU A 41 9.43 -2.98 -4.79
CA LEU A 41 8.61 -2.77 -3.58
C LEU A 41 9.08 -1.58 -2.73
N VAL A 42 10.40 -1.34 -2.70
CA VAL A 42 10.99 -0.22 -1.94
C VAL A 42 10.62 1.12 -2.57
N ASP A 43 10.64 1.18 -3.90
CA ASP A 43 10.52 2.42 -4.67
C ASP A 43 9.05 2.86 -4.88
N ILE A 44 8.06 2.01 -4.57
CA ILE A 44 6.63 2.30 -4.83
C ILE A 44 6.11 3.51 -4.08
N PHE A 45 6.78 3.89 -3.00
CA PHE A 45 6.45 5.05 -2.20
C PHE A 45 7.19 6.31 -2.65
N ASP A 46 8.04 6.23 -3.67
CA ASP A 46 8.75 7.39 -4.19
C ASP A 46 7.85 8.16 -5.16
N PRO A 47 7.94 9.50 -5.19
CA PRO A 47 7.13 10.32 -6.07
C PRO A 47 7.31 9.94 -7.53
N PHE A 48 6.21 9.91 -8.28
CA PHE A 48 6.18 9.59 -9.71
C PHE A 48 6.55 8.14 -10.04
N THR A 49 6.82 7.29 -9.06
CA THR A 49 7.05 5.86 -9.30
C THR A 49 5.82 5.21 -9.89
N ARG A 50 6.04 4.45 -10.98
CA ARG A 50 5.02 3.66 -11.65
C ARG A 50 5.56 2.26 -11.85
N LEU A 51 4.76 1.28 -11.43
CA LEU A 51 5.18 -0.09 -11.41
C LEU A 51 5.32 -0.68 -12.81
N ASP A 52 4.42 -0.34 -13.74
CA ASP A 52 4.60 -0.57 -15.17
C ASP A 52 3.72 0.41 -15.99
N ALA A 53 4.09 0.59 -17.27
CA ALA A 53 3.41 1.42 -18.26
C ALA A 53 2.05 0.82 -18.69
N SER A 54 1.12 0.67 -17.75
CA SER A 54 -0.23 0.18 -18.07
C SER A 54 -0.81 1.03 -19.20
N ARG A 55 -1.05 0.31 -20.30
CA ARG A 55 -1.39 0.73 -21.65
C ARG A 55 -2.79 1.34 -21.78
N ASP A 56 -3.38 1.80 -20.68
CA ASP A 56 -4.59 2.59 -20.70
C ASP A 56 -4.25 4.03 -20.30
N LYS A 57 -3.83 4.81 -21.31
CA LYS A 57 -3.71 6.28 -21.23
C LYS A 57 -4.97 6.97 -20.66
N LYS A 58 -6.10 6.26 -20.56
CA LYS A 58 -7.38 6.75 -20.02
C LYS A 58 -7.48 6.73 -18.49
N LEU A 59 -6.73 5.88 -17.78
CA LEU A 59 -6.78 5.80 -16.31
C LEU A 59 -5.61 6.60 -15.74
N GLY A 60 -5.76 7.93 -15.71
CA GLY A 60 -4.76 8.90 -15.28
C GLY A 60 -4.38 8.79 -13.80
N GLY A 61 -3.12 9.06 -13.49
CA GLY A 61 -2.61 9.20 -12.12
C GLY A 61 -1.11 9.44 -12.13
N TYR A 62 -0.67 10.50 -11.47
CA TYR A 62 0.70 11.01 -11.51
C TYR A 62 1.73 10.18 -10.72
N GLY A 63 1.35 9.00 -10.19
CA GLY A 63 2.25 8.21 -9.33
C GLY A 63 2.53 8.87 -7.98
N LEU A 64 1.63 9.73 -7.49
CA LEU A 64 1.81 10.45 -6.23
C LEU A 64 1.08 9.81 -5.05
N GLY A 65 0.12 8.90 -5.29
CA GLY A 65 -0.76 8.38 -4.23
C GLY A 65 0.00 7.77 -3.06
N LEU A 66 0.89 6.80 -3.32
CA LEU A 66 1.66 6.13 -2.27
C LEU A 66 2.73 7.04 -1.66
N ALA A 67 3.29 7.98 -2.43
CA ALA A 67 4.20 9.00 -1.89
C ALA A 67 3.50 9.92 -0.88
N ILE A 68 2.26 10.34 -1.18
CA ILE A 68 1.42 11.11 -0.25
C ILE A 68 1.14 10.27 1.00
N VAL A 69 0.78 9.00 0.85
CA VAL A 69 0.54 8.10 2.00
C VAL A 69 1.77 7.98 2.89
N LYS A 70 2.97 7.78 2.33
CA LYS A 70 4.23 7.71 3.09
C LYS A 70 4.48 9.00 3.86
N GLU A 71 4.27 10.15 3.23
CA GLU A 71 4.47 11.45 3.88
C GLU A 71 3.42 11.71 4.97
N SER A 72 2.14 11.39 4.73
CA SER A 72 1.09 11.50 5.74
C SER A 72 1.38 10.62 6.95
N MET A 73 1.79 9.37 6.75
CA MET A 73 2.16 8.48 7.86
C MET A 73 3.36 9.01 8.65
N ARG A 74 4.36 9.56 7.95
CA ARG A 74 5.53 10.19 8.59
C ARG A 74 5.11 11.37 9.47
N ILE A 75 4.22 12.24 8.98
CA ILE A 75 3.69 13.40 9.73
C ILE A 75 2.91 12.93 10.97
N MET A 76 2.13 11.85 10.86
CA MET A 76 1.38 11.25 11.97
C MET A 76 2.26 10.44 12.94
N GLY A 77 3.58 10.38 12.74
CA GLY A 77 4.49 9.58 13.58
C GLY A 77 4.31 8.07 13.44
N GLY A 78 3.57 7.63 12.43
CA GLY A 78 3.30 6.25 12.07
C GLY A 78 4.29 5.70 11.05
N ALA A 79 3.94 4.55 10.46
CA ALA A 79 4.74 3.90 9.42
C ALA A 79 3.84 3.31 8.32
N VAL A 80 4.37 3.21 7.10
CA VAL A 80 3.76 2.47 6.00
C VAL A 80 4.74 1.46 5.44
N THR A 81 4.28 0.26 5.12
CA THR A 81 5.05 -0.78 4.44
C THR A 81 4.20 -1.44 3.36
N ALA A 82 4.85 -2.13 2.42
CA ALA A 82 4.18 -2.95 1.43
C ALA A 82 4.91 -4.28 1.24
N LYS A 83 4.15 -5.35 1.01
CA LYS A 83 4.66 -6.69 0.77
C LYS A 83 3.73 -7.46 -0.18
N ASN A 84 4.30 -8.29 -1.04
CA ASN A 84 3.50 -9.28 -1.78
C ASN A 84 2.88 -10.31 -0.81
N ARG A 85 1.67 -10.74 -1.12
CA ARG A 85 0.99 -11.82 -0.38
C ARG A 85 1.38 -13.17 -0.96
N GLU A 86 1.44 -14.20 -0.12
CA GLU A 86 1.72 -15.57 -0.57
C GLU A 86 0.69 -16.10 -1.56
N GLN A 87 -0.55 -15.63 -1.44
CA GLN A 87 -1.68 -16.05 -2.28
C GLN A 87 -1.80 -15.21 -3.58
N GLY A 88 -0.86 -14.29 -3.81
CA GLY A 88 -0.93 -13.29 -4.89
C GLY A 88 -1.46 -11.94 -4.40
N GLY A 89 -1.06 -10.88 -5.12
CA GLY A 89 -1.44 -9.50 -4.84
C GLY A 89 -0.52 -8.76 -3.88
N LEU A 90 -0.83 -7.49 -3.65
CA LEU A 90 -0.10 -6.61 -2.76
C LEU A 90 -0.85 -6.44 -1.43
N ARG A 91 -0.12 -6.34 -0.32
CA ARG A 91 -0.62 -5.83 0.95
C ARG A 91 0.16 -4.57 1.34
N VAL A 92 -0.56 -3.47 1.55
CA VAL A 92 -0.03 -2.23 2.12
C VAL A 92 -0.50 -2.14 3.57
N THR A 93 0.42 -1.90 4.48
CA THR A 93 0.16 -1.87 5.92
C THR A 93 0.53 -0.50 6.48
N LEU A 94 -0.42 0.14 7.16
CA LEU A 94 -0.31 1.43 7.81
C LEU A 94 -0.35 1.21 9.33
N VAL A 95 0.64 1.73 10.06
CA VAL A 95 0.72 1.62 11.52
C VAL A 95 0.60 3.01 12.13
N PHE A 96 -0.46 3.23 12.90
CA PHE A 96 -0.75 4.46 13.63
C PHE A 96 -0.39 4.29 15.10
N LYS A 97 0.29 5.28 15.68
CA LYS A 97 0.48 5.39 17.14
C LYS A 97 -0.73 6.12 17.72
N GLN A 98 -1.26 5.63 18.83
CA GLN A 98 -2.33 6.30 19.58
C GLN A 98 -1.79 7.22 20.67
#